data_AF-A0A7C5KV54-F1
#
_entry.id   AF-A0A7C5KV54-F1
#
_cell.length_a   1.000
_cell.length_b   1.000
_cell.length_c   1.000
_cell.angle_alpha   90.00
_cell.angle_beta   90.00
_cell.angle_gamma   90.00
#
_symmetry.space_group_name_H-M   'P 1'
#
loop_
_entity.id
_entity.type
_entity.pdbx_description
1 polymer ?
#
loop_
_entity_poly.entity_id
_entity_poly.type
_entity_poly.pdbx_seq_one_letter_code
_entity_poly.pdbx_strand_id
1 'polypeptide(L)'
;MSWERNRQNHHPRHATRYGSQTALEFALLYTLGAIAAYFLADWILNRIEAAYGKELPYRHFLFFIILFGLALVMMFFINPPPQQ
;
A
#
# COMPACT_ATOMS: atom_id res chain seq x y z
N MET A 1 17.17 -17.39 -52.75
CA MET A 1 15.92 -16.87 -52.15
C MET A 1 15.60 -17.62 -50.86
N SER A 2 16.24 -17.24 -49.75
CA SER A 2 15.97 -17.84 -48.42
C SER A 2 16.13 -16.85 -47.26
N TRP A 3 16.66 -15.65 -47.51
CA TRP A 3 16.89 -14.61 -46.50
C TRP A 3 15.63 -13.79 -46.17
N GLU A 4 14.51 -14.01 -46.87
CA GLU A 4 13.21 -13.40 -46.58
C GLU A 4 12.42 -14.09 -45.46
N ARG A 5 12.76 -15.33 -45.08
CA ARG A 5 12.12 -16.02 -43.95
C ARG A 5 12.51 -15.47 -42.57
N ASN A 6 13.57 -14.67 -42.48
CA ASN A 6 14.11 -14.20 -41.20
C ASN A 6 13.61 -12.81 -40.76
N ARG A 7 12.70 -12.20 -41.55
CA ARG A 7 12.11 -10.88 -41.23
C ARG A 7 10.68 -10.93 -40.68
N GLN A 8 10.05 -12.12 -40.65
CA GLN A 8 8.67 -12.28 -40.19
C GLN A 8 8.53 -12.66 -38.71
N ASN A 9 9.63 -12.84 -37.99
CA ASN A 9 9.60 -13.07 -36.53
C ASN A 9 9.55 -11.76 -35.72
N HIS A 10 9.20 -10.64 -36.35
CA HIS A 10 8.98 -9.37 -35.67
C HIS A 10 7.68 -9.43 -34.85
N HIS A 11 7.84 -9.95 -33.63
CA HIS A 11 7.16 -9.64 -32.38
C HIS A 11 5.88 -8.77 -32.48
N PRO A 12 4.69 -9.36 -32.33
CA PRO A 12 3.61 -8.64 -31.68
C PRO A 12 4.00 -8.51 -30.20
N ARG A 13 4.50 -7.32 -29.82
CA ARG A 13 4.47 -6.89 -28.43
C ARG A 13 3.00 -6.83 -28.04
N HIS A 14 2.48 -7.91 -27.48
CA HIS A 14 1.21 -7.90 -26.76
C HIS A 14 1.42 -7.01 -25.54
N ALA A 15 1.20 -5.71 -25.79
CA ALA A 15 1.21 -4.67 -24.81
C ALA A 15 0.37 -5.12 -23.62
N THR A 16 1.03 -5.19 -22.48
CA THR A 16 0.50 -5.45 -21.14
C THR A 16 -0.58 -4.43 -20.79
N ARG A 17 -1.78 -4.57 -21.36
CA ARG A 17 -2.93 -3.72 -21.04
C ARG A 17 -3.69 -4.21 -19.80
N TYR A 18 -3.47 -5.47 -19.41
CA TYR A 18 -4.03 -6.07 -18.20
C TYR A 18 -3.30 -5.68 -16.90
N GLY A 19 -2.00 -5.36 -16.97
CA GLY A 19 -1.21 -5.03 -15.79
C GLY A 19 -1.54 -3.66 -15.18
N SER A 20 -2.06 -2.71 -15.96
CA SER A 20 -2.37 -1.36 -15.46
C SER A 20 -3.66 -1.29 -14.67
N GLN A 21 -4.68 -2.08 -15.04
CA GLN A 21 -6.00 -2.02 -14.39
C GLN A 21 -5.94 -2.61 -12.99
N THR A 22 -5.28 -3.77 -12.83
CA THR A 22 -5.04 -4.38 -11.53
C THR A 22 -4.09 -3.54 -10.68
N ALA A 23 -3.03 -2.97 -11.27
CA ALA A 23 -2.12 -2.08 -10.53
C ALA A 23 -2.82 -0.82 -9.99
N LEU A 24 -3.74 -0.23 -10.77
CA LEU A 24 -4.56 0.90 -10.31
C LEU A 24 -5.48 0.49 -9.16
N GLU A 25 -6.15 -0.65 -9.28
CA GLU A 25 -7.04 -1.18 -8.22
C GLU A 25 -6.26 -1.43 -6.92
N PHE A 26 -5.07 -2.04 -6.99
CA PHE A 26 -4.21 -2.23 -5.82
C PHE A 26 -3.77 -0.91 -5.21
N ALA A 27 -3.36 0.06 -6.03
CA ALA A 27 -2.97 1.38 -5.56
C ALA A 27 -4.13 2.09 -4.84
N LEU A 28 -5.35 2.00 -5.38
CA LEU A 28 -6.54 2.58 -4.75
C LEU A 28 -6.84 1.91 -3.41
N LEU A 29 -6.84 0.58 -3.33
CA LEU A 29 -7.10 -0.15 -2.08
C LEU A 29 -6.04 0.16 -1.01
N TYR A 30 -4.76 0.22 -1.41
CA TYR A 30 -3.68 0.55 -0.49
C TYR A 30 -3.79 2.00 0.01
N THR A 31 -4.15 2.93 -0.88
CA THR A 31 -4.34 4.35 -0.52
C THR A 31 -5.55 4.52 0.40
N LEU A 32 -6.67 3.84 0.13
CA LEU A 32 -7.84 3.81 1.02
C LEU A 32 -7.50 3.24 2.39
N GLY A 33 -6.72 2.15 2.43
CA GLY A 33 -6.21 1.59 3.68
C GLY A 33 -5.34 2.57 4.47
N ALA A 34 -4.45 3.30 3.78
CA ALA A 34 -3.60 4.32 4.40
C ALA A 34 -4.43 5.49 4.98
N ILE A 35 -5.47 5.92 4.27
CA ILE A 35 -6.41 6.94 4.76
C ILE A 35 -7.14 6.43 6.01
N ALA A 36 -7.67 5.21 5.98
CA ALA A 36 -8.32 4.61 7.14
C ALA A 36 -7.37 4.48 8.34
N ALA A 37 -6.12 4.09 8.09
CA ALA A 37 -5.07 4.01 9.11
C ALA A 37 -4.76 5.38 9.73
N TYR A 38 -4.72 6.43 8.91
CA TYR A 38 -4.54 7.82 9.36
C TYR A 38 -5.64 8.23 10.33
N PHE A 39 -6.91 8.03 9.95
CA PHE A 39 -8.05 8.36 10.81
C PHE A 39 -8.08 7.52 12.09
N LEU A 40 -7.72 6.24 11.99
CA LEU A 40 -7.67 5.37 13.16
C LEU A 40 -6.56 5.79 14.13
N ALA A 41 -5.38 6.17 13.62
CA ALA A 41 -4.28 6.68 14.43
C ALA A 41 -4.67 7.99 15.15
N ASP A 42 -5.32 8.91 14.45
CA ASP A 42 -5.80 10.16 15.06
C ASP A 42 -6.87 9.90 16.13
N TRP A 43 -7.81 8.98 15.85
CA TRP A 43 -8.83 8.58 16.82
C TRP A 43 -8.23 7.96 18.08
N ILE A 44 -7.22 7.09 17.94
CA ILE A 44 -6.51 6.48 19.07
C ILE A 44 -5.83 7.57 19.92
N LEU A 45 -5.13 8.52 19.29
CA LEU A 45 -4.50 9.62 20.03
C LEU A 45 -5.52 10.48 20.77
N ASN A 46 -6.60 10.88 20.10
CA ASN A 46 -7.65 11.67 20.71
C ASN A 46 -8.29 10.92 21.89
N ARG A 47 -8.41 9.59 21.80
CA ARG A 47 -8.92 8.77 22.89
C ARG A 47 -7.95 8.71 24.08
N ILE A 48 -6.65 8.61 23.82
CA ILE A 48 -5.60 8.63 24.86
C ILE A 48 -5.56 10.01 25.52
N GLU A 49 -5.59 11.10 24.75
CA GLU A 49 -5.62 12.48 25.26
C GLU A 49 -6.86 12.73 26.13
N ALA A 50 -8.03 12.25 25.70
CA ALA A 50 -9.26 12.33 26.48
C ALA A 50 -9.18 11.55 27.81
N ALA A 51 -8.48 10.41 27.83
CA ALA A 51 -8.27 9.64 29.06
C ALA A 51 -7.22 10.27 29.98
N TYR A 52 -6.22 10.94 29.41
CA TYR A 52 -5.13 11.58 30.17
C TYR A 52 -5.51 12.96 30.71
N GLY A 53 -6.53 13.60 30.13
CA GLY A 53 -7.04 14.92 30.56
C GLY A 53 -6.13 16.09 30.22
N LYS A 54 -5.09 15.87 29.41
CA LYS A 54 -4.20 16.90 28.86
C LYS A 54 -3.70 16.50 27.48
N GLU A 55 -3.30 17.48 26.70
CA GLU A 55 -2.63 17.25 25.41
C GLU A 55 -1.33 16.47 25.62
N LEU A 56 -1.07 15.48 24.75
CA LEU A 56 0.13 14.68 24.85
C LEU A 56 1.34 15.50 24.36
N PRO A 57 2.42 15.62 25.17
CA PRO A 57 3.66 16.14 24.65
C PRO A 57 4.14 15.21 23.53
N TYR A 58 4.57 15.79 22.41
CA TYR A 58 4.99 15.06 21.20
C TYR A 58 3.87 14.26 20.49
N ARG A 59 2.62 14.77 20.50
CA ARG A 59 1.47 14.22 19.74
C ARG A 59 1.83 13.75 18.32
N HIS A 60 2.62 14.55 17.61
CA HIS A 60 3.03 14.25 16.22
C HIS A 60 3.98 13.05 16.12
N PHE A 61 4.86 12.88 17.12
CA PHE A 61 5.78 11.74 17.17
C PHE A 61 5.02 10.45 17.50
N LEU A 62 4.07 10.51 18.45
CA LEU A 62 3.20 9.39 18.78
C LEU A 62 2.30 9.01 17.60
N PHE A 63 1.74 10.00 16.92
CA PHE A 63 0.96 9.79 15.69
C PHE A 63 1.78 9.02 14.65
N PHE A 64 3.03 9.44 14.41
CA PHE A 64 3.92 8.77 13.48
C PHE A 64 4.18 7.31 13.88
N ILE A 65 4.45 7.04 15.16
CA ILE A 65 4.69 5.68 15.66
C ILE A 65 3.46 4.79 15.45
N ILE A 66 2.26 5.29 15.77
CA ILE A 66 1.01 4.53 15.61
C ILE A 66 0.73 4.27 14.14
N LEU A 67 0.87 5.28 13.29
CA LEU A 67 0.67 5.15 11.85
C LEU A 67 1.67 4.16 11.23
N PHE A 68 2.93 4.26 11.61
CA PHE A 68 4.00 3.38 11.15
C PHE A 68 3.76 1.93 11.60
N GLY A 69 3.40 1.73 12.87
CA GLY A 69 3.01 0.41 13.39
C GLY A 69 1.84 -0.19 12.63
N LEU A 70 0.80 0.61 12.35
CA LEU A 70 -0.36 0.15 11.57
C LEU A 70 0.04 -0.25 10.14
N ALA A 71 0.93 0.51 9.50
CA ALA A 71 1.43 0.21 8.17
C ALA A 71 2.20 -1.13 8.13
N LEU A 72 3.02 -1.40 9.14
CA LEU A 72 3.73 -2.69 9.26
C LEU A 72 2.76 -3.87 9.43
N VAL A 73 1.74 -3.72 10.28
CA VAL A 73 0.70 -4.73 10.47
C VAL A 73 -0.04 -4.98 9.16
N MET A 74 -0.39 -3.92 8.43
CA MET A 74 -1.05 -4.01 7.12
C MET A 74 -0.20 -4.81 6.12
N MET A 75 1.11 -4.56 6.08
CA MET A 75 2.04 -5.30 5.21
C MET A 75 2.07 -6.78 5.55
N PHE A 76 2.11 -7.14 6.84
CA PHE A 76 2.12 -8.54 7.28
C PHE A 76 0.82 -9.27 6.93
N PHE A 77 -0.33 -8.60 7.05
CA PHE A 77 -1.63 -9.17 6.69
C PHE A 77 -1.81 -9.35 5.19
N ILE A 78 -1.32 -8.40 4.37
CA ILE A 78 -1.48 -8.44 2.91
C ILE A 78 -0.48 -9.41 2.26
N ASN A 79 0.73 -9.51 2.79
CA ASN A 79 1.78 -10.40 2.26
C ASN A 79 2.17 -11.44 3.32
N PRO A 80 1.33 -12.46 3.57
CA PRO A 80 1.66 -13.51 4.51
C PRO A 80 2.91 -14.26 4.04
N PRO A 81 3.81 -14.67 4.94
CA PRO A 81 5.00 -15.43 4.57
C PRO A 81 4.61 -16.71 3.83
N PRO A 82 5.37 -17.13 2.81
CA PRO A 82 5.10 -18.36 2.08
C PRO A 82 5.08 -19.53 3.08
N GLN A 83 3.98 -20.29 3.10
CA GLN A 83 3.88 -21.50 3.89
C GLN A 83 4.89 -22.49 3.32
N GLN A 84 5.93 -22.81 4.10
CA GLN A 84 6.94 -23.81 3.76
C GLN A 84 6.34 -25.21 3.78
#